data_AF-A0A3R6JPM5-F1
#
_entry.id   AF-A0A3R6JPM5-F1
#
_cell.length_a   1.000
_cell.length_b   1.000
_cell.length_c   1.000
_cell.angle_alpha   90.00
_cell.angle_beta   90.00
_cell.angle_gamma   90.00
#
_symmetry.space_group_name_H-M   'P 1'
#
loop_
_entity.id
_entity.type
_entity.pdbx_description
1 polymer ?
#
loop_
_entity_poly.entity_id
_entity_poly.type
_entity_poly.pdbx_seq_one_letter_code
_entity_poly.pdbx_strand_id
1 'polypeptide(L)'
;MTEFQAKQIRDLRLRGTGYRAIASVVGLSRDIVRNYCKSHGLDGFATELTFNMKEQMEAGTACQCCGKEIKQPATGRKRKFCSDECRRNWWAAHQADINRKPTAYYEKQCAYCGKTFTAYGNRNRKYCSHACYVRDRFWREEDGREPYESPAVTEEENA
;
A
#
# COMPACT_ATOMS: atom_id res chain seq x y z
N MET A 1 3.29 0.78 -27.73
CA MET A 1 2.67 1.20 -26.46
C MET A 1 3.49 0.60 -25.34
N THR A 2 4.04 1.41 -24.44
CA THR A 2 4.83 0.91 -23.29
C THR A 2 3.92 0.54 -22.11
N GLU A 3 4.43 -0.22 -21.14
CA GLU A 3 3.69 -0.53 -19.90
C GLU A 3 3.26 0.72 -19.14
N PHE A 4 4.13 1.74 -19.11
CA PHE A 4 3.82 3.03 -18.50
C PHE A 4 2.66 3.72 -19.21
N GLN A 5 2.67 3.75 -20.54
CA GLN A 5 1.56 4.31 -21.33
C GLN A 5 0.25 3.52 -21.13
N ALA A 6 0.33 2.19 -21.11
CA ALA A 6 -0.83 1.32 -20.87
C ALA A 6 -1.45 1.55 -19.49
N LYS A 7 -0.60 1.75 -18.46
CA LYS A 7 -1.02 2.11 -17.10
C LYS A 7 -1.71 3.49 -17.08
N GLN A 8 -1.11 4.50 -17.71
CA GLN A 8 -1.70 5.85 -17.78
C GLN A 8 -3.05 5.85 -18.50
N ILE A 9 -3.17 5.14 -19.64
CA ILE A 9 -4.45 5.03 -20.36
C ILE A 9 -5.51 4.44 -19.44
N ARG A 10 -5.20 3.35 -18.73
CA ARG A 10 -6.14 2.70 -17.81
C ARG A 10 -6.55 3.63 -16.67
N ASP A 11 -5.59 4.24 -15.98
CA ASP A 11 -5.86 5.10 -14.83
C ASP A 11 -6.74 6.30 -15.21
N LEU A 12 -6.41 6.97 -16.32
CA LEU A 12 -7.21 8.10 -16.81
C LEU A 12 -8.61 7.65 -17.24
N ARG A 13 -8.72 6.45 -17.83
CA ARG A 13 -10.00 5.91 -18.28
C ARG A 13 -10.91 5.55 -17.10
N LEU A 14 -10.36 4.97 -16.05
CA LEU A 14 -11.07 4.68 -14.79
C LEU A 14 -11.46 5.96 -14.01
N ARG A 15 -10.89 7.12 -14.36
CA ARG A 15 -11.31 8.44 -13.87
C ARG A 15 -12.34 9.13 -14.76
N GLY A 16 -12.80 8.47 -15.82
CA GLY A 16 -13.84 9.02 -16.71
C GLY A 16 -13.27 9.91 -17.81
N THR A 17 -11.99 9.81 -18.10
CA THR A 17 -11.37 10.57 -19.19
C THR A 17 -11.72 9.94 -20.54
N GLY A 18 -12.09 10.76 -21.52
CA GLY A 18 -12.36 10.32 -22.90
C GLY A 18 -11.07 10.03 -23.68
N TYR A 19 -11.15 9.16 -24.70
CA TYR A 19 -9.98 8.71 -25.48
C TYR A 19 -9.12 9.84 -26.04
N ARG A 20 -9.76 10.93 -26.48
CA ARG A 20 -9.09 12.07 -27.13
C ARG A 20 -8.23 12.86 -26.14
N ALA A 21 -8.70 13.05 -24.91
CA ALA A 21 -7.92 13.71 -23.86
C ALA A 21 -6.78 12.81 -23.35
N ILE A 22 -7.04 11.50 -23.20
CA ILE A 22 -6.00 10.52 -22.85
C ILE A 22 -4.89 10.50 -23.91
N ALA A 23 -5.25 10.48 -25.19
CA ALA A 23 -4.32 10.50 -26.30
C ALA A 23 -3.35 11.70 -26.23
N SER A 24 -3.87 12.89 -25.93
CA SER A 24 -3.06 14.09 -25.75
C SER A 24 -2.09 14.00 -24.57
N VAL A 25 -2.52 13.44 -23.43
CA VAL A 25 -1.67 13.30 -22.23
C VAL A 25 -0.57 12.24 -22.43
N VAL A 26 -0.91 11.11 -23.04
CA VAL A 26 -0.01 9.95 -23.16
C VAL A 26 0.92 10.08 -24.39
N GLY A 27 0.63 11.01 -25.30
CA GLY A 27 1.40 11.22 -26.53
C GLY A 27 1.17 10.10 -27.55
N LEU A 28 -0.06 9.58 -27.64
CA LEU A 28 -0.45 8.50 -28.56
C LEU A 28 -1.63 8.93 -29.42
N SER A 29 -1.87 8.22 -30.53
CA SER A 29 -3.07 8.49 -31.33
C SER A 29 -4.35 8.07 -30.58
N ARG A 30 -5.44 8.78 -30.84
CA ARG A 30 -6.77 8.49 -30.28
C ARG A 30 -7.25 7.07 -30.63
N ASP A 31 -6.82 6.50 -31.75
CA ASP A 31 -7.16 5.14 -32.16
C ASP A 31 -6.33 4.08 -31.44
N ILE A 32 -5.04 4.35 -31.17
CA ILE A 32 -4.22 3.48 -30.30
C ILE A 32 -4.84 3.37 -28.91
N VAL A 33 -5.28 4.51 -28.34
CA VAL A 33 -5.97 4.54 -27.04
C VAL A 33 -7.30 3.77 -27.10
N ARG A 34 -8.14 4.01 -28.12
CA ARG A 34 -9.42 3.29 -28.27
C ARG A 34 -9.20 1.78 -28.38
N ASN A 35 -8.27 1.35 -29.23
CA ASN A 35 -8.02 -0.07 -29.48
C ASN A 35 -7.55 -0.77 -28.21
N TYR A 36 -6.67 -0.13 -27.44
CA TYR A 36 -6.27 -0.63 -26.12
C TYR A 36 -7.47 -0.72 -25.17
N CYS A 37 -8.29 0.34 -25.07
CA CYS A 37 -9.45 0.31 -24.19
C CYS A 37 -10.42 -0.82 -24.59
N LYS A 38 -10.69 -1.00 -25.88
CA LYS A 38 -11.57 -2.05 -26.40
C LYS A 38 -11.04 -3.45 -26.10
N SER A 39 -9.74 -3.71 -26.27
CA SER A 39 -9.16 -5.02 -25.97
C SER A 39 -9.04 -5.32 -24.47
N HIS A 40 -9.30 -4.33 -23.60
CA HIS A 40 -9.19 -4.44 -22.14
C HIS A 40 -10.52 -4.20 -21.41
N GLY A 41 -11.66 -4.16 -22.13
CA GLY A 41 -12.99 -3.96 -21.53
C GLY A 41 -13.19 -2.58 -20.91
N LEU A 42 -12.51 -1.56 -21.43
CA LEU A 42 -12.59 -0.16 -21.00
C LEU A 42 -13.25 0.73 -22.07
N ASP A 43 -14.02 0.13 -22.97
CA ASP A 43 -14.70 0.81 -24.06
C ASP A 43 -15.95 1.59 -23.58
N GLY A 44 -16.84 1.96 -24.50
CA GLY A 44 -18.05 2.74 -24.18
C GLY A 44 -17.83 4.21 -23.83
N PHE A 45 -18.82 4.84 -23.20
CA PHE A 45 -18.74 6.20 -22.70
C PHE A 45 -17.99 6.26 -21.37
N ALA A 46 -17.17 7.31 -21.21
CA ALA A 46 -16.26 7.41 -20.07
C ALA A 46 -17.00 7.46 -18.73
N THR A 47 -18.10 8.20 -18.68
CA THR A 47 -18.95 8.39 -17.51
C THR A 47 -19.68 7.12 -17.11
N GLU A 48 -20.31 6.43 -18.07
CA GLU A 48 -20.97 5.13 -17.85
C GLU A 48 -19.98 4.08 -17.39
N LEU A 49 -18.80 4.02 -18.03
CA LEU A 49 -17.73 3.11 -17.62
C LEU A 49 -17.33 3.35 -16.16
N THR A 50 -17.14 4.61 -15.74
CA THR A 50 -16.79 4.90 -14.35
C THR A 50 -17.88 4.55 -13.34
N PHE A 51 -19.14 4.79 -13.70
CA PHE A 51 -20.26 4.47 -12.83
C PHE A 51 -20.39 2.96 -12.65
N ASN A 52 -20.44 2.21 -13.76
CA ASN A 52 -20.52 0.76 -13.76
C ASN A 52 -19.31 0.13 -13.04
N MET A 53 -18.11 0.70 -13.24
CA MET A 53 -16.90 0.22 -12.59
C MET A 53 -16.96 0.44 -11.06
N LYS A 54 -17.47 1.57 -10.60
CA LYS A 54 -17.64 1.84 -9.17
C LYS A 54 -18.59 0.84 -8.53
N GLU A 55 -19.74 0.58 -9.16
CA GLU A 55 -20.69 -0.43 -8.69
C GLU A 55 -20.05 -1.83 -8.63
N GLN A 56 -19.27 -2.23 -9.65
CA GLN A 56 -18.58 -3.52 -9.65
C GLN A 56 -17.49 -3.61 -8.57
N MET A 57 -16.78 -2.52 -8.28
CA MET A 57 -15.81 -2.47 -7.17
C MET A 57 -16.51 -2.58 -5.81
N GLU A 58 -17.67 -1.96 -5.64
CA GLU A 58 -18.49 -2.03 -4.41
C GLU A 58 -19.12 -3.43 -4.23
N ALA A 59 -19.60 -4.05 -5.32
CA ALA A 59 -20.07 -5.43 -5.34
C ALA A 59 -18.94 -6.46 -5.12
N GLY A 60 -17.68 -6.03 -5.24
CA GLY A 60 -16.50 -6.87 -5.11
C GLY A 60 -16.23 -7.75 -6.33
N THR A 61 -16.84 -7.47 -7.48
CA THR A 61 -16.58 -8.21 -8.72
C THR A 61 -15.40 -7.61 -9.49
N ALA A 62 -15.04 -6.35 -9.24
CA ALA A 62 -13.89 -5.67 -9.84
C ALA A 62 -12.83 -5.25 -8.80
N CYS A 63 -11.58 -5.17 -9.25
CA CYS A 63 -10.45 -4.78 -8.43
C CYS A 63 -10.43 -3.29 -8.12
N GLN A 64 -10.37 -2.93 -6.84
CA GLN A 64 -10.31 -1.54 -6.38
C GLN A 64 -9.08 -0.76 -6.90
N CYS A 65 -8.01 -1.45 -7.31
CA CYS A 65 -6.81 -0.81 -7.85
C CYS A 65 -6.87 -0.61 -9.36
N CYS A 66 -7.33 -1.59 -10.13
CA CYS A 66 -7.13 -1.62 -11.58
C CYS A 66 -8.39 -1.91 -12.39
N GLY A 67 -9.54 -2.13 -11.74
CA GLY A 67 -10.82 -2.42 -12.39
C GLY A 67 -10.94 -3.80 -13.04
N LYS A 68 -9.88 -4.63 -13.04
CA LYS A 68 -9.97 -6.00 -13.55
C LYS A 68 -10.91 -6.86 -12.70
N GLU A 69 -11.60 -7.79 -13.35
CA GLU A 69 -12.45 -8.77 -12.69
C GLU A 69 -11.69 -9.58 -11.62
N ILE A 70 -12.36 -9.85 -10.50
CA ILE A 70 -11.84 -10.66 -9.39
C ILE A 70 -12.61 -11.96 -9.29
N LYS A 71 -11.88 -13.06 -9.36
CA LYS A 71 -12.38 -14.37 -8.92
C LYS A 71 -12.42 -14.42 -7.40
N GLN A 72 -13.63 -14.43 -6.83
CA GLN A 72 -13.85 -14.54 -5.39
C GLN A 72 -13.60 -15.98 -4.92
N PRO A 73 -13.02 -16.17 -3.72
CA PRO A 73 -12.90 -17.50 -3.13
C PRO A 73 -14.30 -18.02 -2.75
N ALA A 74 -14.51 -19.34 -2.86
CA ALA A 74 -15.78 -19.97 -2.51
C ALA A 74 -16.13 -19.81 -1.02
N THR A 75 -15.11 -19.73 -0.16
CA THR A 75 -15.24 -19.56 1.29
C THR A 75 -14.30 -18.49 1.81
N GLY A 76 -14.61 -17.93 2.98
CA GLY A 76 -13.77 -16.95 3.66
C GLY A 76 -13.97 -15.50 3.22
N ARG A 77 -12.96 -14.65 3.47
CA ARG A 77 -13.05 -13.21 3.24
C ARG A 77 -12.98 -12.88 1.75
N LYS A 78 -13.96 -12.11 1.26
CA LYS A 78 -13.97 -11.59 -0.12
C LYS A 78 -12.70 -10.78 -0.43
N ARG A 79 -12.15 -11.01 -1.62
CA ARG A 79 -11.01 -10.28 -2.17
C ARG A 79 -11.45 -8.90 -2.65
N LYS A 80 -10.60 -7.90 -2.40
CA LYS A 80 -10.75 -6.53 -2.94
C LYS A 80 -9.80 -6.24 -4.11
N PHE A 81 -8.78 -7.10 -4.28
CA PHE A 81 -7.72 -6.91 -5.27
C PHE A 81 -7.47 -8.20 -6.06
N CYS A 82 -7.20 -8.06 -7.36
CA CYS A 82 -6.88 -9.18 -8.24
C CYS A 82 -5.48 -9.76 -7.99
N SER A 83 -4.56 -8.98 -7.41
CA SER A 83 -3.18 -9.39 -7.08
C SER A 83 -2.63 -8.68 -5.85
N ASP A 84 -1.55 -9.24 -5.30
CA ASP A 84 -0.77 -8.63 -4.22
C ASP A 84 -0.16 -7.29 -4.61
N GLU A 85 0.27 -7.17 -5.86
CA GLU A 85 0.78 -5.92 -6.43
C GLU A 85 -0.30 -4.83 -6.43
N CYS A 86 -1.51 -5.14 -6.90
CA CYS A 86 -2.66 -4.22 -6.86
C CYS A 86 -3.01 -3.81 -5.42
N ARG A 87 -2.94 -4.75 -4.46
CA ARG A 87 -3.14 -4.42 -3.05
C ARG A 87 -2.11 -3.39 -2.57
N ARG A 88 -0.82 -3.63 -2.81
CA ARG A 88 0.26 -2.72 -2.37
C ARG A 88 0.15 -1.35 -3.02
N ASN A 89 -0.06 -1.31 -4.34
CA ASN A 89 -0.18 -0.05 -5.09
C ASN A 89 -1.38 0.77 -4.60
N TRP A 90 -2.52 0.13 -4.37
CA TRP A 90 -3.71 0.82 -3.88
C TRP A 90 -3.47 1.42 -2.50
N TRP A 91 -2.97 0.65 -1.54
CA TRP A 91 -2.70 1.18 -0.19
C TRP A 91 -1.59 2.24 -0.17
N ALA A 92 -0.58 2.15 -1.05
CA ALA A 92 0.45 3.19 -1.17
C ALA A 92 -0.16 4.54 -1.62
N ALA A 93 -1.12 4.52 -2.54
CA ALA A 93 -1.84 5.71 -2.99
C ALA A 93 -2.92 6.18 -2.01
N HIS A 94 -3.51 5.27 -1.22
CA HIS A 94 -4.64 5.52 -0.32
C HIS A 94 -4.21 5.40 1.16
N GLN A 95 -3.05 5.97 1.51
CA GLN A 95 -2.58 5.97 2.90
C GLN A 95 -3.56 6.68 3.85
N ALA A 96 -4.29 7.70 3.35
CA ALA A 96 -5.31 8.42 4.11
C ALA A 96 -6.52 7.56 4.48
N ASP A 97 -6.84 6.55 3.66
CA ASP A 97 -7.97 5.63 3.89
C ASP A 97 -7.62 4.53 4.90
N ILE A 98 -6.37 4.47 5.37
CA ILE A 98 -5.97 3.57 6.44
C ILE A 98 -6.58 4.09 7.74
N ASN A 99 -7.64 3.43 8.17
CA ASN A 99 -8.26 3.66 9.48
C ASN A 99 -7.30 3.25 10.61
N ARG A 100 -6.42 4.18 10.99
CA ARG A 100 -5.50 4.00 12.11
C ARG A 100 -6.25 4.22 13.42
N LYS A 101 -6.23 3.22 14.29
CA LYS A 101 -6.85 3.35 15.61
C LYS A 101 -6.01 4.29 16.48
N PRO A 102 -6.57 5.39 17.03
CA PRO A 102 -5.84 6.27 17.94
C PRO A 102 -5.30 5.54 19.17
N THR A 103 -6.03 4.53 19.65
CA THR A 103 -5.64 3.68 20.79
C THR A 103 -4.47 2.73 20.50
N ALA A 104 -4.04 2.63 19.23
CA ALA A 104 -2.91 1.79 18.83
C ALA A 104 -1.59 2.58 18.74
N TYR A 105 -1.56 3.85 19.14
CA TYR A 105 -0.33 4.62 19.31
C TYR A 105 0.17 4.47 20.74
N TYR A 106 1.43 4.05 20.88
CA TYR A 106 2.10 3.89 22.16
C TYR A 106 3.25 4.89 22.26
N GLU A 107 3.22 5.76 23.25
CA GLU A 107 4.36 6.60 23.61
C GLU A 107 5.39 5.76 24.37
N LYS A 108 6.64 5.84 23.93
CA LYS A 108 7.77 5.06 24.46
C LYS A 108 9.03 5.92 24.49
N GLN A 109 9.98 5.54 25.34
CA GLN A 109 11.34 6.08 25.30
C GLN A 109 12.25 5.10 24.57
N CYS A 110 13.12 5.63 23.71
CA CYS A 110 14.11 4.84 22.98
C CYS A 110 15.18 4.32 23.94
N ALA A 111 15.39 3.00 24.00
CA ALA A 111 16.42 2.38 24.85
C ALA A 111 17.85 2.87 24.55
N TYR A 112 18.09 3.29 23.30
CA TYR A 112 19.38 3.83 22.89
C TYR A 112 19.52 5.33 23.22
N CYS A 113 18.76 6.20 22.53
CA CYS A 113 18.96 7.64 22.61
C CYS A 113 18.12 8.36 23.67
N GLY A 114 17.28 7.65 24.43
CA GLY A 114 16.40 8.20 25.47
C GLY A 114 15.22 9.05 24.96
N LYS A 115 15.20 9.42 23.67
CA LYS A 115 14.14 10.25 23.08
C LYS A 115 12.78 9.56 23.15
N THR A 116 11.75 10.33 23.47
CA THR A 116 10.35 9.90 23.36
C THR A 116 9.95 9.75 21.90
N PHE A 117 9.18 8.71 21.59
CA PHE A 117 8.65 8.46 20.26
C PHE A 117 7.31 7.72 20.33
N THR A 118 6.52 7.82 19.26
CA THR A 118 5.25 7.12 19.12
C THR A 118 5.42 5.89 18.23
N ALA A 119 4.90 4.75 18.70
CA ALA A 119 4.87 3.49 17.95
C ALA A 119 3.43 3.12 17.60
N TYR A 120 3.12 3.01 16.31
CA TYR A 120 1.81 2.54 15.86
C TYR A 120 1.77 1.01 15.80
N GLY A 121 0.79 0.39 16.46
CA GLY A 121 0.50 -1.04 16.40
C GLY A 121 1.52 -1.97 17.06
N ASN A 122 2.70 -1.45 17.46
CA ASN A 122 3.75 -2.22 18.11
C ASN A 122 4.01 -1.70 19.53
N ARG A 123 3.37 -2.35 20.51
CA ARG A 123 3.51 -2.04 21.94
C ARG A 123 4.92 -2.33 22.49
N ASN A 124 5.66 -3.23 21.84
CA ASN A 124 6.96 -3.73 22.31
C ASN A 124 8.15 -3.08 21.58
N ARG A 125 7.91 -2.00 20.81
CA ARG A 125 8.97 -1.30 20.09
C ARG A 125 9.94 -0.63 21.09
N LYS A 126 11.22 -1.00 21.01
CA LYS A 126 12.30 -0.52 21.90
C LYS A 126 13.04 0.72 21.38
N TYR A 127 13.10 0.89 20.06
CA TYR A 127 13.91 1.91 19.40
C TYR A 127 13.07 2.84 18.54
N CYS A 128 13.39 4.14 18.58
CA CYS A 128 12.71 5.12 17.74
C CYS A 128 13.00 4.89 16.24
N SER A 129 14.21 4.44 15.90
CA SER A 129 14.66 4.22 14.53
C SER A 129 15.46 2.92 14.37
N HIS A 130 15.62 2.49 13.11
CA HIS A 130 16.52 1.37 12.78
C HIS A 130 17.97 1.68 13.13
N ALA A 131 18.42 2.94 12.96
CA ALA A 131 19.76 3.36 13.34
C ALA A 131 20.01 3.17 14.84
N CYS A 132 19.04 3.52 15.69
CA CYS A 132 19.16 3.29 17.14
C CYS A 132 19.17 1.80 17.49
N TYR A 133 18.41 0.96 16.78
CA TYR A 133 18.49 -0.50 16.94
C TYR A 133 19.89 -1.02 16.61
N VAL A 134 20.44 -0.59 15.47
CA VAL A 134 21.75 -1.01 14.98
C VAL A 134 22.85 -0.56 15.95
N ARG A 135 22.87 0.70 16.37
CA ARG A 135 23.87 1.19 17.32
C ARG A 135 23.80 0.49 18.67
N ASP A 136 22.59 0.34 19.21
CA ASP A 136 22.40 -0.34 20.50
C ASP A 136 22.77 -1.82 20.47
N ARG A 137 22.70 -2.48 19.31
CA ARG A 137 23.00 -3.91 19.22
C ARG A 137 24.45 -4.21 18.89
N PHE A 138 25.11 -3.38 18.10
CA PHE A 138 26.43 -3.70 17.52
C PHE A 138 27.54 -2.71 17.86
N TRP A 139 27.22 -1.52 18.40
CA TRP A 139 28.17 -0.43 18.65
C TRP A 139 28.24 0.03 20.11
N ARG A 140 27.76 -0.78 21.07
CA ARG A 140 27.75 -0.42 22.50
C ARG A 140 29.13 -0.13 23.06
N GLU A 141 30.13 -0.93 22.70
CA GLU A 141 31.51 -0.74 23.15
C GLU A 141 32.10 0.58 22.64
N GLU A 142 31.96 0.88 21.34
CA GLU A 142 32.39 2.16 20.75
C GLU A 142 31.63 3.37 21.35
N ASP A 143 30.37 3.17 21.74
CA ASP A 143 29.53 4.19 22.38
C ASP A 143 29.77 4.29 23.91
N GLY A 144 30.74 3.55 24.47
CA GLY A 144 31.05 3.57 25.90
C GLY A 144 29.91 3.05 26.79
N ARG A 145 29.09 2.13 26.28
CA ARG A 145 27.99 1.49 27.02
C ARG A 145 28.31 0.06 27.38
N GLU A 146 27.67 -0.40 28.46
CA GLU A 146 27.71 -1.79 28.87
C GLU A 146 27.17 -2.74 27.77
N PRO A 147 27.71 -3.98 27.71
CA PRO A 147 27.29 -4.99 26.74
C PRO A 147 25.78 -5.18 26.69
N TYR A 148 25.26 -5.59 25.52
CA TYR A 148 23.85 -5.88 25.39
C TYR A 148 23.48 -7.16 26.12
N GLU A 149 22.65 -7.06 27.16
CA GLU A 149 22.05 -8.22 27.80
C GLU A 149 20.73 -8.59 27.12
N SER A 150 20.65 -9.85 26.66
CA SER A 150 19.42 -10.38 26.08
C SER A 150 18.39 -10.62 27.20
N PRO A 151 17.09 -10.31 26.99
CA PRO A 151 16.04 -10.58 27.98
C PRO A 151 15.90 -12.04 28.43
N ALA A 152 16.52 -12.99 27.72
CA ALA A 152 16.54 -14.40 28.12
C ALA A 152 17.42 -14.67 29.35
N VAL A 153 18.33 -13.76 29.70
CA VAL A 153 19.29 -13.96 30.82
C VAL A 153 18.64 -13.61 32.17
N THR A 154 17.60 -12.76 32.19
CA THR A 154 16.96 -12.29 33.43
C THR A 154 15.94 -13.24 34.05
N GLU A 155 15.56 -14.33 33.37
CA GLU A 155 14.63 -15.33 33.92
C GLU A 155 15.31 -16.41 34.77
N GLU A 156 16.64 -16.57 34.67
CA GLU A 156 17.39 -17.58 35.45
C GLU A 156 17.90 -17.07 36.81
N GLU A 157 17.89 -15.76 37.07
CA GLU A 157 18.34 -15.19 38.35
C GLU A 157 17.21 -14.93 39.37
N ASN A 158 15.95 -15.21 39.01
CA ASN A 158 14.78 -15.05 39.89
C ASN A 158 13.98 -16.35 40.10
N ALA A 159 14.60 -17.52 39.88
CA ALA A 159 14.02 -18.84 40.13
C ALA A 159 14.57 -19.50 41.39
#